data_AF-A0A4S4A481-F1
#
_entry.id   AF-A0A4S4A481-F1
#
_cell.length_a   1.000
_cell.length_b   1.000
_cell.length_c   1.000
_cell.angle_alpha   90.00
_cell.angle_beta   90.00
_cell.angle_gamma   90.00
#
_symmetry.space_group_name_H-M   'P 1'
#
loop_
_entity.id
_entity.type
_entity.pdbx_description
1 polymer ?
#
loop_
_entity_poly.entity_id
_entity_poly.type
_entity_poly.pdbx_seq_one_letter_code
_entity_poly.pdbx_strand_id
1 'polypeptide(L)'
;MSESLTHLVVNWIDIDKNVILVGATDNLRWKWDTEFGMSGDDAKTIAIVTLTDNGKGYAVSERAEFFCSMEESTRFLAMANLSGLFEIAWIIKKEKLTYDHARDRFFGKSIGMPLI
;
A
#
# COMPACT_ATOMS: atom_id res chain seq x y z
N MET A 1 -24.35 7.55 11.92
CA MET A 1 -23.02 8.17 12.07
C MET A 1 -22.41 8.23 10.69
N SER A 2 -21.90 9.37 10.23
CA SER A 2 -21.16 9.42 8.97
C SER A 2 -19.87 8.61 9.13
N GLU A 3 -19.63 7.67 8.23
CA GLU A 3 -18.40 6.87 8.27
C GLU A 3 -17.18 7.78 8.03
N SER A 4 -16.10 7.58 8.78
CA SER A 4 -14.91 8.43 8.73
C SER A 4 -13.73 7.70 8.08
N LEU A 5 -12.94 8.48 7.33
CA LEU A 5 -11.61 8.07 6.87
C LEU A 5 -10.68 8.01 8.09
N THR A 6 -10.11 6.84 8.36
CA THR A 6 -9.30 6.59 9.58
C THR A 6 -7.94 5.99 9.29
N HIS A 7 -7.83 5.13 8.27
CA HIS A 7 -6.59 4.44 7.94
C HIS A 7 -6.58 4.00 6.47
N LEU A 8 -5.38 3.67 5.97
CA LEU A 8 -5.24 3.01 4.68
C LEU A 8 -5.28 1.50 4.87
N VAL A 9 -5.65 0.76 3.81
CA VAL A 9 -5.62 -0.70 3.77
C VAL A 9 -4.84 -1.14 2.54
N VAL A 10 -3.85 -2.01 2.72
CA VAL A 10 -3.09 -2.57 1.59
C VAL A 10 -4.03 -3.38 0.71
N ASN A 11 -4.19 -2.96 -0.55
CA ASN A 11 -5.08 -3.60 -1.51
C ASN A 11 -4.36 -3.94 -2.83
N TRP A 12 -3.05 -3.69 -2.92
CA TRP A 12 -2.27 -4.04 -4.09
C TRP A 12 -0.85 -4.42 -3.69
N ILE A 13 -0.36 -5.54 -4.19
CA ILE A 13 1.04 -5.96 -4.06
C ILE A 13 1.44 -6.51 -5.42
N ASP A 14 2.59 -6.09 -5.93
CA ASP A 14 3.21 -6.71 -7.09
C ASP A 14 4.72 -6.84 -6.86
N ILE A 15 5.27 -7.97 -7.26
CA ILE A 15 6.67 -8.33 -7.03
C ILE A 15 7.21 -8.88 -8.34
N ASP A 16 8.05 -8.08 -8.99
CA ASP A 16 8.90 -8.48 -10.09
C ASP A 16 10.36 -8.51 -9.62
N LYS A 17 11.24 -9.14 -10.40
CA LYS A 17 12.64 -9.43 -10.07
C LYS A 17 13.39 -8.27 -9.41
N ASN A 18 13.12 -7.05 -9.87
CA ASN A 18 13.80 -5.83 -9.45
C ASN A 18 12.83 -4.73 -9.00
N VAL A 19 11.52 -4.99 -8.98
CA VAL A 19 10.49 -3.98 -8.73
C VAL A 19 9.51 -4.53 -7.70
N ILE A 20 9.29 -3.80 -6.62
CA ILE A 20 8.27 -4.12 -5.62
C ILE A 20 7.30 -2.95 -5.56
N LEU A 21 6.02 -3.25 -5.74
CA LEU A 21 4.93 -2.30 -5.66
C LEU A 21 4.04 -2.66 -4.48
N VAL A 22 3.72 -1.68 -3.66
CA VAL A 22 2.74 -1.82 -2.58
C VAL A 22 1.76 -0.67 -2.69
N GLY A 23 0.49 -0.98 -2.89
CA GLY A 23 -0.59 -0.03 -2.99
C GLY A 23 -1.59 -0.16 -1.85
N ALA A 24 -2.21 0.96 -1.50
CA ALA A 24 -3.27 0.99 -0.51
C ALA A 24 -4.46 1.84 -0.94
N THR A 25 -5.63 1.43 -0.46
CA THR A 25 -6.89 2.15 -0.52
C THR A 25 -7.23 2.73 0.85
N ASP A 26 -8.36 3.42 0.98
CA ASP A 26 -8.88 3.90 2.26
C ASP A 26 -9.89 2.91 2.86
N ASN A 27 -10.07 2.99 4.18
CA ASN A 27 -10.95 2.08 4.92
C ASN A 27 -12.42 2.09 4.46
N LEU A 28 -12.92 3.20 3.89
CA LEU A 28 -14.30 3.28 3.41
C LEU A 28 -14.45 2.58 2.07
N ARG A 29 -13.53 2.82 1.13
CA ARG A 29 -13.48 2.12 -0.16
C ARG A 29 -13.29 0.62 0.01
N TRP A 30 -12.37 0.22 0.89
CA TRP A 30 -12.19 -1.19 1.25
C TRP A 30 -13.48 -1.81 1.78
N LYS A 31 -14.14 -1.12 2.72
CA LYS A 31 -15.39 -1.58 3.31
C LYS A 31 -16.47 -1.75 2.25
N TRP A 32 -16.71 -0.74 1.41
CA TRP A 32 -17.72 -0.82 0.38
C TRP A 32 -17.45 -1.98 -0.58
N ASP A 33 -16.23 -2.13 -1.07
CA ASP A 33 -15.85 -3.23 -1.97
C ASP A 33 -16.14 -4.60 -1.34
N THR A 34 -15.70 -4.80 -0.10
CA THR A 34 -15.87 -6.07 0.62
C THR A 34 -17.30 -6.36 1.04
N GLU A 35 -18.12 -5.34 1.34
CA GLU A 35 -19.56 -5.50 1.62
C GLU A 35 -20.36 -5.96 0.40
N PHE A 36 -19.89 -5.67 -0.82
CA PHE A 36 -20.45 -6.20 -2.06
C PHE A 36 -19.98 -7.62 -2.39
N GLY A 37 -19.24 -8.27 -1.49
CA GLY A 37 -18.72 -9.63 -1.68
C GLY A 37 -17.45 -9.70 -2.52
N MET A 38 -16.83 -8.55 -2.81
CA MET A 38 -15.54 -8.48 -3.50
C MET A 38 -14.39 -8.66 -2.50
N SER A 39 -13.17 -8.85 -3.01
CA SER A 39 -12.01 -9.17 -2.18
C SER A 39 -11.27 -7.95 -1.61
N GLY A 40 -11.66 -6.73 -2.00
CA GLY A 40 -10.92 -5.50 -1.72
C GLY A 40 -9.85 -5.18 -2.77
N ASP A 41 -9.51 -6.13 -3.65
CA ASP A 41 -8.53 -5.96 -4.73
C ASP A 41 -9.01 -4.97 -5.80
N ASP A 42 -10.34 -4.91 -6.01
CA ASP A 42 -11.01 -4.00 -6.95
C ASP A 42 -11.28 -2.61 -6.34
N ALA A 43 -11.04 -2.43 -5.04
CA ALA A 43 -11.13 -1.12 -4.41
C ALA A 43 -10.12 -0.17 -5.07
N LYS A 44 -10.54 1.06 -5.38
CA LYS A 44 -9.64 2.06 -5.99
C LYS A 44 -8.40 2.26 -5.10
N THR A 45 -7.23 1.92 -5.63
CA THR A 45 -5.93 2.24 -5.01
C THR A 45 -5.69 3.74 -5.02
N ILE A 46 -5.25 4.28 -3.89
CA ILE A 46 -5.07 5.72 -3.65
C ILE A 46 -3.61 6.13 -3.69
N ALA A 47 -2.75 5.28 -3.15
CA ALA A 47 -1.31 5.48 -3.20
C ALA A 47 -0.62 4.18 -3.54
N ILE A 48 0.46 4.29 -4.31
CA ILE A 48 1.39 3.19 -4.60
C ILE A 48 2.78 3.67 -4.25
N VAL A 49 3.53 2.83 -3.56
CA VAL A 49 4.99 2.97 -3.45
C VAL A 49 5.67 1.95 -4.34
N THR A 50 6.81 2.33 -4.91
CA THR A 50 7.65 1.47 -5.73
C THR A 50 9.07 1.47 -5.19
N LEU A 51 9.62 0.28 -4.95
CA LEU A 51 11.05 0.07 -4.81
C LEU A 51 11.59 -0.49 -6.12
N THR A 52 12.55 0.19 -6.73
CA THR A 52 13.27 -0.32 -7.91
C THR A 52 14.74 -0.53 -7.57
N ASP A 53 15.19 -1.77 -7.67
CA ASP A 53 16.60 -2.13 -7.56
C ASP A 53 17.23 -2.18 -8.96
N ASN A 54 18.33 -1.46 -9.15
CA ASN A 54 19.04 -1.48 -10.43
C ASN A 54 19.87 -2.76 -10.66
N GLY A 55 19.79 -3.74 -9.75
CA GLY A 55 20.49 -5.02 -9.83
C GLY A 55 22.00 -4.91 -9.56
N LYS A 56 22.50 -3.71 -9.26
CA LYS A 56 23.91 -3.46 -8.94
C LYS A 56 24.17 -3.45 -7.44
N GLY A 57 23.14 -3.56 -6.59
CA GLY A 57 23.28 -3.70 -5.14
C GLY A 57 23.66 -2.42 -4.39
N TYR A 58 23.77 -1.28 -5.08
CA TYR A 58 24.22 -0.02 -4.46
C TYR A 58 23.12 1.05 -4.33
N ALA A 59 22.03 0.96 -5.10
CA ALA A 59 20.97 1.96 -5.06
C ALA A 59 19.60 1.33 -5.33
N VAL A 60 18.69 1.49 -4.35
CA VAL A 60 17.26 1.23 -4.52
C VAL A 60 16.60 2.60 -4.62
N SER A 61 15.87 2.85 -5.71
CA SER A 61 15.07 4.07 -5.81
C SER A 61 13.70 3.85 -5.19
N GLU A 62 13.25 4.83 -4.41
CA GLU A 62 11.93 4.87 -3.78
C GLU A 62 11.06 5.88 -4.53
N ARG A 63 9.88 5.46 -4.99
CA ARG A 63 8.90 6.32 -5.67
C ARG A 63 7.54 6.19 -5.01
N ALA A 64 6.82 7.32 -4.92
CA ALA A 64 5.43 7.36 -4.47
C ALA A 64 4.55 7.98 -5.54
N GLU A 65 3.39 7.37 -5.78
CA GLU A 65 2.38 7.80 -6.75
C GLU A 65 1.02 7.90 -6.04
N PHE A 66 0.26 8.95 -6.33
CA PHE A 66 -1.04 9.21 -5.71
C PHE A 66 -2.13 9.33 -6.80
N PHE A 67 -3.21 8.57 -6.64
CA PHE A 67 -4.32 8.47 -7.60
C PHE A 67 -5.59 9.15 -7.06
N CYS A 68 -5.41 10.31 -6.42
CA CYS A 68 -6.45 11.13 -5.83
C CYS A 68 -6.18 12.62 -6.14
N SER A 69 -7.24 13.43 -6.09
CA SER A 69 -7.11 14.88 -6.26
C SER A 69 -6.36 15.52 -5.08
N MET A 70 -5.88 16.77 -5.25
CA MET A 70 -5.07 17.42 -4.22
C MET A 70 -5.86 17.77 -2.96
N GLU A 71 -7.16 18.01 -3.10
CA GLU A 71 -8.05 18.49 -2.06
C GLU A 71 -8.76 17.35 -1.30
N GLU A 72 -8.64 16.11 -1.78
CA GLU A 72 -9.26 14.94 -1.15
C GLU A 72 -8.61 14.61 0.21
N SER A 73 -9.45 14.42 1.24
CA SER A 73 -9.02 13.99 2.59
C SER A 73 -8.16 12.72 2.55
N THR A 74 -8.46 11.84 1.61
CA THR A 74 -7.75 10.59 1.36
C THR A 74 -6.29 10.82 0.93
N ARG A 75 -5.98 11.92 0.23
CA ARG A 75 -4.60 12.27 -0.14
C ARG A 75 -3.77 12.58 1.10
N PHE A 76 -4.31 13.37 2.03
CA PHE A 76 -3.62 13.71 3.28
C PHE A 76 -3.35 12.45 4.11
N LEU A 77 -4.33 11.54 4.19
CA LEU A 77 -4.18 10.25 4.85
C LEU A 77 -3.08 9.40 4.19
N ALA A 78 -3.05 9.38 2.86
CA ALA A 78 -2.03 8.67 2.09
C ALA A 78 -0.62 9.21 2.33
N MET A 79 -0.45 10.54 2.31
CA MET A 79 0.81 11.19 2.60
C MET A 79 1.29 10.94 4.03
N ALA A 80 0.39 11.00 5.01
CA ALA A 80 0.73 10.79 6.42
C ALA A 80 1.19 9.36 6.73
N ASN A 81 0.81 8.37 5.91
CA ASN A 81 1.14 6.96 6.11
C ASN A 81 2.12 6.41 5.05
N LEU A 82 2.76 7.29 4.28
CA LEU A 82 3.62 6.90 3.17
C LEU A 82 4.84 6.08 3.62
N SER A 83 5.41 6.40 4.79
CA SER A 83 6.52 5.64 5.36
C SER A 83 6.14 4.19 5.65
N GLY A 84 4.93 3.95 6.16
CA GLY A 84 4.44 2.59 6.44
C GLY A 84 4.31 1.75 5.17
N LEU A 85 3.92 2.36 4.05
CA LEU A 85 3.91 1.69 2.75
C LEU A 85 5.32 1.30 2.31
N PHE A 86 6.29 2.22 2.42
CA PHE A 86 7.69 1.91 2.09
C PHE A 86 8.28 0.84 3.02
N GLU A 87 7.97 0.86 4.31
CA GLU A 87 8.40 -0.18 5.26
C GLU A 87 7.94 -1.57 4.83
N ILE A 88 6.69 -1.72 4.40
CA ILE A 88 6.17 -2.99 3.87
C ILE A 88 6.95 -3.41 2.62
N ALA A 89 7.16 -2.50 1.67
CA ALA A 89 7.93 -2.80 0.45
C ALA A 89 9.38 -3.23 0.78
N TRP A 90 10.00 -2.60 1.78
CA TRP A 90 11.33 -2.96 2.26
C TRP A 90 11.36 -4.31 2.97
N ILE A 91 10.34 -4.64 3.75
CA ILE A 91 10.22 -5.96 4.40
C ILE A 91 10.15 -7.04 3.32
N ILE A 92 9.27 -6.86 2.32
CA ILE A 92 9.16 -7.77 1.16
C ILE A 92 10.53 -7.97 0.51
N LYS A 93 11.28 -6.89 0.25
CA LYS A 93 12.61 -6.95 -0.35
C LYS A 93 13.65 -7.68 0.51
N LYS A 94 13.76 -7.29 1.78
CA LYS A 94 14.79 -7.77 2.71
C LYS A 94 14.58 -9.23 3.06
N GLU A 95 13.34 -9.63 3.28
CA GLU A 95 12.96 -11.00 3.61
C GLU A 95 12.79 -11.88 2.35
N LYS A 96 12.89 -11.30 1.15
CA LYS A 96 12.72 -11.99 -0.14
C LYS A 96 11.39 -12.73 -0.23
N LEU A 97 10.30 -12.09 0.20
CA LEU A 97 8.98 -12.68 0.16
C LEU A 97 8.54 -12.93 -1.29
N THR A 98 7.88 -14.05 -1.53
CA THR A 98 7.15 -14.30 -2.78
C THR A 98 5.87 -13.47 -2.80
N TYR A 99 5.25 -13.35 -3.98
CA TYR A 99 3.94 -12.70 -4.12
C TYR A 99 2.92 -13.27 -3.12
N ASP A 100 2.76 -14.60 -3.07
CA ASP A 100 1.78 -15.26 -2.20
C ASP A 100 2.05 -14.96 -0.72
N HIS A 101 3.31 -15.07 -0.25
CA HIS A 101 3.66 -14.78 1.14
C HIS A 101 3.49 -13.30 1.50
N ALA A 102 3.79 -12.39 0.57
CA ALA A 102 3.56 -10.96 0.77
C ALA A 102 2.06 -10.64 0.83
N ARG A 103 1.27 -11.24 -0.07
CA ARG A 103 -0.20 -11.10 -0.09
C ARG A 103 -0.80 -11.62 1.21
N ASP A 104 -0.48 -12.83 1.64
CA ASP A 104 -0.98 -13.41 2.89
C ASP A 104 -0.64 -12.55 4.11
N ARG A 105 0.55 -11.95 4.13
CA ARG A 105 1.02 -11.16 5.27
C ARG A 105 0.43 -9.76 5.32
N PHE A 106 0.30 -9.09 4.17
CA PHE A 106 0.05 -7.65 4.13
C PHE A 106 -1.28 -7.26 3.47
N PHE A 107 -1.83 -8.06 2.56
CA PHE A 107 -3.08 -7.71 1.91
C PHE A 107 -4.23 -7.62 2.92
N GLY A 108 -5.07 -6.58 2.79
CA GLY A 108 -6.14 -6.27 3.72
C GLY A 108 -5.68 -5.74 5.08
N LYS A 109 -4.37 -5.52 5.31
CA LYS A 109 -3.86 -4.95 6.56
C LYS A 109 -3.95 -3.44 6.55
N SER A 110 -4.38 -2.88 7.68
CA SER A 110 -4.38 -1.45 7.93
C SER A 110 -2.96 -0.89 8.04
N ILE A 111 -2.77 0.34 7.58
CA ILE A 111 -1.52 1.10 7.69
C ILE A 111 -1.72 2.25 8.67
N GLY A 112 -0.84 2.32 9.67
CA GLY A 112 -0.81 3.32 10.75
C GLY A 112 -0.75 2.63 12.13
N MET A 113 0.05 3.03 13.13
CA MET A 113 1.05 4.10 13.28
C MET A 113 2.45 3.45 13.46
N PRO A 114 3.56 4.19 13.29
CA PRO A 114 4.87 3.72 13.69
C PRO A 114 4.87 3.41 15.19
N LEU A 115 5.44 2.27 15.57
CA LEU A 115 5.86 2.01 16.95
C LEU A 115 6.87 3.11 17.32
N ILE A 116 6.47 4.03 18.19
CA ILE A 116 7.39 4.93 18.91
C ILE A 116 8.04 4.13 20.04
#